data_AF-A0A4W5QMP7-F1
#
_entry.id   AF-A0A4W5QMP7-F1
#
_cell.length_a   1.000
_cell.length_b   1.000
_cell.length_c   1.000
_cell.angle_alpha   90.00
_cell.angle_beta   90.00
_cell.angle_gamma   90.00
#
_symmetry.space_group_name_H-M   'P 1'
#
loop_
_entity.id
_entity.type
_entity.pdbx_description
1 polymer ?
#
loop_
_entity_poly.entity_id
_entity_poly.type
_entity_poly.pdbx_seq_one_letter_code
_entity_poly.pdbx_strand_id
1 'polypeptide(L)'
;MVSCVTERAQPLAWVLVVVMVEAEVQENYSLCRECMYMGTTPLRLEDKSLKQICQRYNGKPCFVTLFDTLGHIPVYSAYTFKCSDGTKKVNVPWMYEPQLSTVSDFGEMQPFPQGDLHRSFEDAQAVLEDYSNTVNFQRGHLNPDEHQSDPNDKAATYTLTNVVPQVREFNIGPWKTHEHTTRRRLNNYCRGTAFVVTGVTTSGNTIHRHNIDRVAVPIYLCSGLLLHRLRPQRAL
;
A
#
# COMPACT_ATOMS: atom_id res chain seq x y z
N MET A 1 0.63 16.88 -4.61
CA MET A 1 0.88 16.55 -6.04
C MET A 1 0.48 15.09 -6.23
N VAL A 2 -0.48 14.80 -7.10
CA VAL A 2 -0.90 13.42 -7.42
C VAL A 2 -0.32 13.07 -8.79
N SER A 3 0.40 11.95 -8.87
CA SER A 3 0.94 11.41 -10.12
C SER A 3 0.32 10.04 -10.34
N CYS A 4 -0.50 9.91 -11.38
CA CYS A 4 -1.01 8.63 -11.84
C CYS A 4 -0.20 8.18 -13.05
N VAL A 5 0.24 6.92 -13.03
CA VAL A 5 0.93 6.32 -14.18
C VAL A 5 -0.05 5.33 -14.82
N THR A 6 -0.31 5.52 -16.10
CA THR A 6 -1.30 4.74 -16.86
C THR A 6 -0.65 3.61 -17.65
N GLU A 7 -1.36 2.50 -17.79
CA GLU A 7 -0.99 1.43 -18.72
C GLU A 7 -1.54 1.63 -20.15
N ARG A 8 -2.48 2.58 -20.36
CA ARG A 8 -2.88 3.15 -21.67
C ARG A 8 -3.68 4.44 -21.45
N ALA A 9 -3.61 5.37 -22.41
CA ALA A 9 -4.16 6.72 -22.31
C ALA A 9 -5.60 6.84 -22.84
N GLN A 10 -6.51 7.43 -22.06
CA GLN A 10 -7.72 8.13 -22.54
C GLN A 10 -8.27 9.06 -21.43
N PRO A 11 -8.75 10.28 -21.75
CA PRO A 11 -9.20 11.24 -20.73
C PRO A 11 -10.74 11.28 -20.62
N LEU A 12 -11.28 11.36 -19.40
CA LEU A 12 -12.64 11.86 -19.15
C LEU A 12 -12.66 12.78 -17.92
N ALA A 13 -13.44 13.86 -18.05
CA ALA A 13 -13.55 14.98 -17.12
C ALA A 13 -14.36 14.63 -15.87
N TRP A 14 -13.96 15.17 -14.72
CA TRP A 14 -14.61 14.96 -13.43
C TRP A 14 -15.32 16.22 -12.94
N VAL A 15 -16.59 16.08 -12.53
CA VAL A 15 -17.38 17.09 -11.82
C VAL A 15 -17.15 16.93 -10.32
N LEU A 16 -16.85 18.04 -9.62
CA LEU A 16 -16.65 18.08 -8.17
C LEU A 16 -17.98 18.22 -7.43
N VAL A 17 -18.35 17.21 -6.64
CA VAL A 17 -19.41 17.28 -5.64
C VAL A 17 -18.75 17.28 -4.26
N VAL A 18 -18.98 18.34 -3.47
CA VAL A 18 -18.47 18.46 -2.10
C VAL A 18 -19.59 18.05 -1.14
N VAL A 19 -19.39 16.96 -0.40
CA VAL A 19 -20.26 16.52 0.70
C VAL A 19 -19.50 16.68 2.01
N MET A 20 -20.09 17.41 2.96
CA MET A 20 -19.58 17.54 4.34
C MET A 20 -20.17 16.40 5.17
N VAL A 21 -19.33 15.65 5.91
CA VAL A 21 -19.77 14.51 6.73
C VAL A 21 -19.16 14.63 8.13
N GLU A 22 -20.00 14.48 9.16
CA GLU A 22 -19.59 14.35 10.56
C GLU A 22 -18.95 12.98 10.82
N ALA A 23 -17.85 12.98 11.58
CA ALA A 23 -17.02 11.79 11.79
C ALA A 23 -17.34 11.07 13.10
N GLU A 24 -17.86 9.84 13.02
CA GLU A 24 -17.84 8.90 14.13
C GLU A 24 -16.55 8.04 14.06
N VAL A 25 -15.80 8.03 15.16
CA VAL A 25 -14.44 7.48 15.28
C VAL A 25 -14.49 5.99 15.67
N GLN A 26 -14.02 5.12 14.79
CA GLN A 26 -13.85 3.69 15.07
C GLN A 26 -12.55 3.45 15.87
N GLU A 27 -12.62 2.74 16.99
CA GLU A 27 -11.58 2.74 18.05
C GLU A 27 -10.18 2.25 17.65
N ASN A 28 -10.04 1.38 16.64
CA ASN A 28 -8.74 0.90 16.13
C ASN A 28 -7.97 1.92 15.27
N TYR A 29 -8.57 3.07 14.96
CA TYR A 29 -7.95 4.11 14.14
C TYR A 29 -6.84 4.90 14.86
N SER A 30 -6.84 4.91 16.20
CA SER A 30 -5.99 5.79 17.01
C SER A 30 -4.48 5.50 16.86
N LEU A 31 -4.10 4.24 16.65
CA LEU A 31 -2.70 3.79 16.73
C LEU A 31 -1.83 4.21 15.53
N CYS A 32 -2.40 4.32 14.33
CA CYS A 32 -1.65 4.68 13.11
C CYS A 32 -1.92 6.12 12.64
N ARG A 33 -2.49 7.00 13.47
CA ARG A 33 -2.78 8.39 13.09
C ARG A 33 -1.56 9.15 12.59
N GLU A 34 -0.39 8.85 13.14
CA GLU A 34 0.88 9.47 12.75
C GLU A 34 1.31 9.14 11.32
N CYS A 35 0.79 8.06 10.74
CA CYS A 35 1.07 7.68 9.36
C CYS A 35 0.23 8.46 8.34
N MET A 36 -0.80 9.19 8.79
CA MET A 36 -1.76 9.89 7.96
C MET A 36 -1.64 11.41 8.11
N TYR A 37 -1.87 12.12 7.02
CA TYR A 37 -1.87 13.58 7.03
C TYR A 37 -2.99 14.09 7.95
N MET A 38 -2.63 14.88 8.97
CA MET A 38 -3.56 15.35 10.01
C MET A 38 -4.38 14.23 10.68
N GLY A 39 -3.88 12.99 10.68
CA GLY A 39 -4.63 11.85 11.19
C GLY A 39 -5.98 11.65 10.49
N THR A 40 -6.09 11.99 9.21
CA THR A 40 -7.32 11.85 8.40
C THR A 40 -7.14 10.76 7.33
N THR A 41 -8.15 9.91 7.16
CA THR A 41 -8.15 8.89 6.10
C THR A 41 -8.30 9.54 4.73
N PRO A 42 -7.48 9.15 3.73
CA PRO A 42 -7.62 9.67 2.37
C PRO A 42 -8.99 9.40 1.73
N LEU A 43 -9.64 8.29 2.11
CA LEU A 43 -10.94 7.89 1.57
C LEU A 43 -11.68 6.99 2.58
N ARG A 44 -12.92 7.34 2.95
CA ARG A 44 -13.84 6.46 3.69
C ARG A 44 -14.85 5.88 2.70
N LEU A 45 -14.51 4.74 2.10
CA LEU A 45 -15.49 3.94 1.37
C LEU A 45 -16.18 3.03 2.38
N GLU A 46 -17.46 3.27 2.63
CA GLU A 46 -18.27 2.41 3.50
C GLU A 46 -18.74 1.18 2.74
N ASP A 47 -17.82 0.27 2.48
CA ASP A 47 -18.09 -1.07 1.97
C ASP A 47 -17.64 -2.08 3.02
N LYS A 48 -18.47 -3.09 3.30
CA LYS A 48 -18.17 -4.12 4.30
C LYS A 48 -16.93 -4.94 3.94
N SER A 49 -16.60 -5.04 2.65
CA SER A 49 -15.41 -5.70 2.11
C SER A 49 -14.12 -4.91 2.36
N LEU A 50 -14.23 -3.61 2.60
CA LEU A 50 -13.07 -2.75 2.81
C LEU A 50 -12.71 -2.71 4.29
N LYS A 51 -11.48 -3.11 4.59
CA LYS A 51 -10.91 -3.12 5.94
C LYS A 51 -9.76 -2.16 6.01
N GLN A 52 -9.85 -1.23 6.95
CA GLN A 52 -8.73 -0.38 7.29
C GLN A 52 -7.82 -1.10 8.29
N ILE A 53 -6.55 -1.19 7.94
CA ILE A 53 -5.53 -1.92 8.69
C ILE A 53 -4.47 -0.92 9.15
N CYS A 54 -4.21 -0.90 10.46
CA CYS A 54 -3.03 -0.26 11.03
C CYS A 54 -1.90 -1.30 10.98
N GLN A 55 -0.97 -1.13 10.06
CA GLN A 55 0.10 -2.10 9.81
C GLN A 55 1.17 -1.90 10.87
N ARG A 56 1.32 -2.88 11.78
CA ARG A 56 2.29 -2.83 12.87
C ARG A 56 3.33 -3.93 12.74
N TYR A 57 4.57 -3.57 13.03
CA TYR A 57 5.70 -4.48 13.05
C TYR A 57 6.63 -4.19 14.23
N ASN A 58 7.00 -5.23 14.97
CA ASN A 58 7.63 -5.19 16.29
C ASN A 58 6.95 -4.19 17.26
N GLY A 59 5.60 -4.22 17.30
CA GLY A 59 4.79 -3.38 18.17
C GLY A 59 4.64 -1.93 17.73
N LYS A 60 5.36 -1.51 16.68
CA LYS A 60 5.39 -0.13 16.17
C LYS A 60 4.41 0.04 15.00
N PRO A 61 3.59 1.11 14.97
CA PRO A 61 2.79 1.47 13.81
C PRO A 61 3.69 1.96 12.66
N CYS A 62 3.59 1.33 11.50
CA CYS A 62 4.44 1.63 10.34
C CYS A 62 3.69 2.40 9.25
N PHE A 63 2.50 1.95 8.87
CA PHE A 63 1.68 2.58 7.83
C PHE A 63 0.21 2.15 7.93
N VAL A 64 -0.66 2.76 7.13
CA VAL A 64 -2.08 2.40 7.03
C VAL A 64 -2.34 1.77 5.68
N THR A 65 -3.17 0.75 5.65
CA THR A 65 -3.69 0.14 4.43
C THR A 65 -5.21 0.19 4.44
N LEU A 66 -5.83 0.55 3.32
CA LEU A 66 -7.22 0.18 3.06
C LEU A 66 -7.20 -1.04 2.17
N PHE A 67 -7.70 -2.15 2.69
CA PHE A 67 -7.61 -3.48 2.07
C PHE A 67 -8.98 -3.95 1.62
N ASP A 68 -9.07 -4.46 0.40
CA ASP A 68 -10.26 -5.11 -0.13
C ASP A 68 -10.16 -6.62 0.12
N THR A 69 -11.05 -7.13 0.98
CA THR A 69 -11.10 -8.56 1.32
C THR A 69 -11.77 -9.41 0.25
N LEU A 70 -12.45 -8.82 -0.75
CA LEU A 70 -13.00 -9.57 -1.89
C LEU A 70 -11.96 -9.70 -3.00
N GLY A 71 -11.28 -8.60 -3.33
CA GLY A 71 -10.19 -8.59 -4.31
C GLY A 71 -8.84 -9.08 -3.78
N HIS A 72 -8.72 -9.32 -2.46
CA HIS A 72 -7.49 -9.68 -1.76
C HIS A 72 -6.30 -8.76 -2.08
N ILE A 73 -6.56 -7.46 -2.23
CA ILE A 73 -5.54 -6.44 -2.52
C ILE A 73 -5.71 -5.18 -1.67
N PRO A 74 -4.62 -4.44 -1.42
CA PRO A 74 -4.74 -3.07 -0.93
C PRO A 74 -5.29 -2.14 -2.01
N VAL A 75 -6.34 -1.41 -1.67
CA VAL A 75 -6.85 -0.27 -2.45
C VAL A 75 -5.88 0.90 -2.35
N TYR A 76 -5.35 1.16 -1.16
CA TYR A 76 -4.25 2.10 -0.95
C TYR A 76 -3.40 1.76 0.26
N SER A 77 -2.17 2.28 0.26
CA SER A 77 -1.29 2.36 1.42
C SER A 77 -0.89 3.82 1.67
N ALA A 78 -1.05 4.27 2.91
CA ALA A 78 -0.73 5.62 3.36
C ALA A 78 0.37 5.57 4.42
N TYR A 79 1.46 6.31 4.20
CA TYR A 79 2.66 6.24 5.03
C TYR A 79 3.39 7.58 5.11
N THR A 80 4.26 7.69 6.11
CA THR A 80 5.23 8.79 6.18
C THR A 80 6.50 8.39 5.46
N PHE A 81 6.96 9.24 4.56
CA PHE A 81 8.26 9.07 3.92
C PHE A 81 9.36 9.27 4.96
N LYS A 82 10.32 8.34 5.01
CA LYS A 82 11.52 8.46 5.85
C LYS A 82 12.69 8.80 4.94
N CYS A 83 13.49 9.82 5.29
CA CYS A 83 14.64 10.24 4.50
C CYS A 83 15.62 9.06 4.27
N SER A 84 15.46 8.37 3.16
CA SER A 84 16.08 7.07 2.90
C SER A 84 17.28 7.19 1.96
N ASP A 85 18.32 6.40 2.23
CA ASP A 85 19.51 6.28 1.40
C ASP A 85 19.24 5.54 0.06
N GLY A 86 18.09 4.90 -0.05
CA GLY A 86 17.67 4.14 -1.23
C GLY A 86 18.11 2.68 -1.22
N THR A 87 18.74 2.22 -0.15
CA THR A 87 19.03 0.78 0.05
C THR A 87 17.73 0.02 0.24
N LYS A 88 17.65 -1.19 -0.29
CA LYS A 88 16.53 -2.12 -0.07
C LYS A 88 17.01 -3.29 0.76
N LYS A 89 16.16 -3.84 1.63
CA LYS A 89 16.44 -5.11 2.30
C LYS A 89 16.33 -6.27 1.32
N VAL A 90 17.20 -7.27 1.47
CA VAL A 90 17.26 -8.43 0.56
C VAL A 90 16.69 -9.70 1.21
N ASN A 91 16.56 -9.74 2.54
CA ASN A 91 16.15 -10.93 3.29
C ASN A 91 15.09 -10.59 4.36
N VAL A 92 13.84 -10.38 3.94
CA VAL A 92 12.68 -10.25 4.84
C VAL A 92 11.67 -11.33 4.46
N PRO A 93 11.20 -12.14 5.43
CA PRO A 93 10.13 -13.09 5.14
C PRO A 93 8.85 -12.34 4.78
N TRP A 94 8.09 -12.87 3.84
CA TRP A 94 6.77 -12.33 3.54
C TRP A 94 5.80 -12.59 4.70
N MET A 95 4.98 -11.59 4.98
CA MET A 95 4.08 -11.58 6.12
C MET A 95 2.61 -11.54 5.69
N TYR A 96 1.77 -12.11 6.55
CA TYR A 96 0.32 -12.02 6.50
C TYR A 96 -0.17 -11.11 7.62
N GLU A 97 -1.44 -10.74 7.54
CA GLU A 97 -2.09 -9.88 8.52
C GLU A 97 -3.11 -10.69 9.36
N PRO A 98 -2.76 -11.10 10.59
CA PRO A 98 -3.63 -11.92 11.43
C PRO A 98 -5.00 -11.30 11.72
N GLN A 99 -5.10 -9.95 11.77
CA GLN A 99 -6.36 -9.26 12.09
C GLN A 99 -7.43 -9.40 11.00
N LEU A 100 -7.08 -9.91 9.82
CA LEU A 100 -8.04 -10.21 8.74
C LEU A 100 -8.67 -11.60 8.88
N SER A 101 -7.96 -12.56 9.48
CA SER A 101 -8.33 -13.98 9.44
C SER A 101 -8.68 -14.57 10.81
N THR A 102 -8.19 -13.96 11.88
CA THR A 102 -8.45 -14.38 13.26
C THR A 102 -8.98 -13.20 14.04
N VAL A 103 -9.91 -13.43 14.98
CA VAL A 103 -10.42 -12.40 15.90
C VAL A 103 -9.36 -12.03 16.97
N SER A 104 -8.09 -12.25 16.67
CA SER A 104 -6.96 -12.05 17.56
C SER A 104 -6.44 -10.62 17.44
N ASP A 105 -6.66 -9.84 18.49
CA ASP A 105 -6.47 -8.38 18.60
C ASP A 105 -5.01 -7.88 18.54
N PHE A 106 -4.03 -8.71 18.20
CA PHE A 106 -2.63 -8.26 18.29
C PHE A 106 -2.24 -7.26 17.18
N GLY A 107 -3.00 -7.19 16.08
CA GLY A 107 -2.84 -6.19 15.02
C GLY A 107 -1.39 -6.06 14.51
N GLU A 108 -0.64 -7.16 14.59
CA GLU A 108 0.80 -7.24 14.42
C GLU A 108 1.06 -8.25 13.30
N MET A 109 1.66 -7.80 12.19
CA MET A 109 1.90 -8.67 11.05
C MET A 109 2.88 -9.79 11.40
N GLN A 110 2.66 -10.97 10.85
CA GLN A 110 3.45 -12.17 11.17
C GLN A 110 3.98 -12.82 9.90
N PRO A 111 5.17 -13.44 9.92
CA PRO A 111 5.66 -14.22 8.79
C PRO A 111 4.69 -15.37 8.50
N PHE A 112 4.50 -15.68 7.21
CA PHE A 112 3.68 -16.84 6.84
C PHE A 112 4.22 -18.11 7.51
N PRO A 113 3.35 -18.93 8.14
CA PRO A 113 3.76 -20.19 8.72
C PRO A 113 4.22 -21.16 7.63
N GLN A 114 5.13 -22.08 7.98
CA GLN A 114 5.56 -23.14 7.08
C GLN A 114 4.50 -24.24 6.95
N GLY A 115 4.48 -24.94 5.81
CA GLY A 115 3.54 -26.03 5.55
C GLY A 115 2.14 -25.53 5.17
N ASP A 116 1.13 -26.41 5.22
CA ASP A 116 -0.22 -26.12 4.70
C ASP A 116 -1.03 -25.09 5.52
N LEU A 117 -0.52 -24.62 6.66
CA LEU A 117 -1.22 -23.66 7.53
C LEU A 117 -1.45 -22.30 6.86
N HIS A 118 -0.66 -21.95 5.83
CA HIS A 118 -0.91 -20.75 5.02
C HIS A 118 -2.31 -20.74 4.39
N ARG A 119 -2.90 -21.92 4.10
CA ARG A 119 -4.21 -22.02 3.46
C ARG A 119 -5.36 -21.58 4.34
N SER A 120 -5.19 -21.61 5.66
CA SER A 120 -6.23 -21.19 6.60
C SER A 120 -6.57 -19.70 6.53
N PHE A 121 -5.78 -18.90 5.81
CA PHE A 121 -5.97 -17.46 5.65
C PHE A 121 -6.54 -17.07 4.27
N GLU A 122 -6.65 -18.02 3.34
CA GLU A 122 -6.94 -17.78 1.92
C GLU A 122 -8.30 -17.16 1.64
N ASP A 123 -9.26 -17.32 2.55
CA ASP A 123 -10.59 -16.73 2.41
C ASP A 123 -10.57 -15.22 2.70
N ALA A 124 -9.64 -14.77 3.56
CA ALA A 124 -9.62 -13.40 4.07
C ALA A 124 -8.57 -12.52 3.39
N GLN A 125 -7.49 -13.10 2.87
CA GLN A 125 -6.38 -12.38 2.27
C GLN A 125 -5.61 -13.23 1.25
N ALA A 126 -4.78 -12.56 0.45
CA ALA A 126 -3.89 -13.24 -0.48
C ALA A 126 -2.81 -14.06 0.28
N VAL A 127 -2.38 -15.16 -0.32
CA VAL A 127 -1.27 -15.98 0.15
C VAL A 127 -0.14 -16.05 -0.88
N LEU A 128 0.99 -16.65 -0.52
CA LEU A 128 2.18 -16.69 -1.39
C LEU A 128 1.94 -17.46 -2.69
N GLU A 129 1.11 -18.49 -2.63
CA GLU A 129 0.70 -19.36 -3.72
C GLU A 129 -0.14 -18.63 -4.76
N ASP A 130 -0.82 -17.54 -4.38
CA ASP A 130 -1.56 -16.72 -5.34
C ASP A 130 -0.61 -15.97 -6.29
N TYR A 131 0.66 -15.79 -5.91
CA TYR A 131 1.69 -15.13 -6.72
C TYR A 131 2.71 -16.09 -7.35
N SER A 132 2.74 -17.37 -6.94
CA SER A 132 3.81 -18.32 -7.32
C SER A 132 3.77 -18.75 -8.79
N ASN A 133 2.57 -18.85 -9.38
CA ASN A 133 2.35 -19.36 -10.74
C ASN A 133 2.13 -18.24 -11.78
N THR A 134 2.58 -17.01 -11.48
CA THR A 134 2.41 -15.87 -12.39
C THR A 134 3.73 -15.52 -13.06
N VAL A 135 3.86 -15.83 -14.36
CA VAL A 135 5.07 -15.51 -15.14
C VAL A 135 5.20 -14.00 -15.37
N ASN A 136 4.07 -13.31 -15.48
CA ASN A 136 4.00 -11.90 -15.89
C ASN A 136 3.93 -10.92 -14.73
N PHE A 137 3.53 -11.38 -13.54
CA PHE A 137 3.28 -10.50 -12.40
C PHE A 137 4.39 -10.61 -11.35
N GLN A 138 4.69 -9.47 -10.75
CA GLN A 138 5.51 -9.35 -9.56
C GLN A 138 4.68 -8.80 -8.42
N ARG A 139 5.15 -9.05 -7.20
CA ARG A 139 4.65 -8.45 -5.97
C ARG A 139 5.08 -6.99 -5.91
N GLY A 140 4.23 -6.09 -6.41
CA GLY A 140 4.47 -4.66 -6.43
C GLY A 140 4.01 -3.98 -5.15
N HIS A 141 4.92 -3.29 -4.47
CA HIS A 141 4.63 -2.63 -3.19
C HIS A 141 3.90 -1.30 -3.42
N LEU A 142 2.91 -0.97 -2.58
CA LEU A 142 2.31 0.36 -2.54
C LEU A 142 3.09 1.31 -1.61
N ASN A 143 3.48 0.83 -0.43
CA ASN A 143 4.52 1.44 0.40
C ASN A 143 5.87 0.76 0.11
N PRO A 144 6.79 1.39 -0.65
CA PRO A 144 8.02 0.74 -1.05
C PRO A 144 9.11 0.82 0.03
N ASP A 145 9.89 -0.25 0.16
CA ASP A 145 11.09 -0.33 1.00
C ASP A 145 12.05 0.86 0.79
N GLU A 146 12.19 1.33 -0.46
CA GLU A 146 13.09 2.45 -0.80
C GLU A 146 12.68 3.79 -0.14
N HIS A 147 11.43 3.92 0.31
CA HIS A 147 10.94 5.11 1.01
C HIS A 147 11.08 5.02 2.53
N GLN A 148 11.53 3.87 3.05
CA GLN A 148 11.73 3.63 4.46
C GLN A 148 13.24 3.67 4.78
N SER A 149 13.59 4.09 6.00
CA SER A 149 15.00 4.21 6.45
C SER A 149 15.33 3.25 7.59
N ASP A 150 14.39 3.03 8.51
CA ASP A 150 14.58 2.12 9.64
C ASP A 150 14.42 0.66 9.20
N PRO A 151 15.27 -0.29 9.68
CA PRO A 151 15.17 -1.69 9.31
C PRO A 151 13.81 -2.34 9.59
N ASN A 152 13.10 -1.95 10.66
CA ASN A 152 11.77 -2.49 10.96
C ASN A 152 10.72 -1.88 10.03
N ASP A 153 10.79 -0.58 9.74
CA ASP A 153 9.88 0.06 8.78
C ASP A 153 10.05 -0.52 7.36
N LYS A 154 11.29 -0.82 6.96
CA LYS A 154 11.60 -1.55 5.73
C LYS A 154 10.99 -2.95 5.73
N ALA A 155 11.17 -3.70 6.82
CA ALA A 155 10.63 -5.04 6.94
C ALA A 155 9.09 -5.05 6.88
N ALA A 156 8.43 -4.09 7.52
CA ALA A 156 6.98 -3.95 7.52
C ALA A 156 6.37 -3.80 6.12
N THR A 157 7.15 -3.35 5.12
CA THR A 157 6.66 -3.26 3.74
C THR A 157 6.41 -4.63 3.09
N TYR A 158 7.03 -5.70 3.60
CA TYR A 158 6.95 -7.06 3.04
C TYR A 158 5.74 -7.87 3.57
N THR A 159 4.57 -7.23 3.64
CA THR A 159 3.28 -7.87 3.92
C THR A 159 2.44 -7.92 2.65
N LEU A 160 1.70 -9.00 2.41
CA LEU A 160 0.86 -9.11 1.20
C LEU A 160 -0.31 -8.11 1.20
N THR A 161 -0.69 -7.59 2.35
CA THR A 161 -1.64 -6.47 2.46
C THR A 161 -1.04 -5.13 2.03
N ASN A 162 0.22 -5.06 1.61
CA ASN A 162 0.86 -3.88 1.02
C ASN A 162 1.22 -4.09 -0.47
N VAL A 163 0.77 -5.20 -1.06
CA VAL A 163 1.21 -5.64 -2.38
C VAL A 163 0.03 -5.83 -3.33
N VAL A 164 0.25 -5.43 -4.58
CA VAL A 164 -0.62 -5.76 -5.71
C VAL A 164 0.15 -6.49 -6.81
N PRO A 165 -0.53 -7.29 -7.65
CA PRO A 165 0.08 -7.77 -8.89
C PRO A 165 0.48 -6.59 -9.78
N GLN A 166 1.76 -6.53 -10.16
CA GLN A 166 2.25 -5.58 -11.15
C GLN A 166 2.94 -6.31 -12.29
N VAL A 167 2.68 -5.89 -13.53
CA VAL A 167 3.43 -6.39 -14.69
C VAL A 167 4.91 -6.15 -14.47
N ARG A 168 5.73 -7.17 -14.72
CA ARG A 168 7.17 -7.15 -14.42
C ARG A 168 7.87 -5.92 -14.98
N GLU A 169 7.65 -5.62 -16.26
CA GLU A 169 8.27 -4.50 -16.98
C GLU A 169 7.86 -3.14 -16.40
N PHE A 170 6.60 -3.03 -15.94
CA PHE A 170 6.10 -1.84 -15.25
C PHE A 170 6.77 -1.65 -13.89
N ASN A 171 6.81 -2.71 -13.07
CA ASN A 171 7.37 -2.70 -11.73
C ASN A 171 8.86 -2.32 -11.74
N ILE A 172 9.67 -2.99 -12.58
CA ILE A 172 11.13 -2.76 -12.61
C ILE A 172 11.55 -1.52 -13.42
N GLY A 173 10.64 -0.95 -14.22
CA GLY A 173 10.91 0.15 -15.13
C GLY A 173 10.28 1.47 -14.67
N PRO A 174 9.14 1.90 -15.25
CA PRO A 174 8.49 3.17 -14.94
C PRO A 174 8.18 3.34 -13.45
N TRP A 175 7.64 2.31 -12.78
CA TRP A 175 7.25 2.43 -11.38
C TRP A 175 8.46 2.58 -10.45
N LYS A 176 9.47 1.72 -10.59
CA LYS A 176 10.76 1.88 -9.90
C LYS A 176 11.38 3.27 -10.11
N THR A 177 11.30 3.81 -11.33
CA THR A 177 11.81 5.15 -11.63
C THR A 177 11.01 6.23 -10.91
N HIS A 178 9.69 6.08 -10.83
CA HIS A 178 8.80 6.96 -10.09
C HIS A 178 9.11 6.96 -8.59
N GLU A 179 9.23 5.77 -7.96
CA GLU A 179 9.63 5.61 -6.56
C GLU A 179 10.97 6.33 -6.28
N HIS A 180 12.00 6.00 -7.06
CA HIS A 180 13.33 6.59 -6.89
C HIS A 180 13.34 8.12 -7.06
N THR A 181 12.59 8.64 -8.04
CA THR A 181 12.48 10.09 -8.28
C THR A 181 11.77 10.78 -7.13
N THR A 182 10.69 10.20 -6.62
CA THR A 182 9.96 10.70 -5.46
C THR A 182 10.87 10.75 -4.24
N ARG A 183 11.62 9.67 -3.95
CA ARG A 183 12.62 9.63 -2.87
C ARG A 183 13.63 10.77 -2.98
N ARG A 184 14.27 10.95 -4.16
CA ARG A 184 15.28 12.01 -4.36
C ARG A 184 14.69 13.41 -4.16
N ARG A 185 13.47 13.65 -4.66
CA ARG A 185 12.81 14.95 -4.48
C ARG A 185 12.48 15.22 -3.01
N LEU A 186 11.92 14.24 -2.30
CA LEU A 186 11.59 14.40 -0.89
C LEU A 186 12.84 14.59 -0.03
N ASN A 187 13.92 13.82 -0.25
CA ASN A 187 15.19 14.01 0.45
C ASN A 187 15.78 15.42 0.24
N ASN A 188 15.70 15.95 -0.97
CA ASN A 188 16.36 17.22 -1.30
C ASN A 188 15.53 18.46 -0.93
N TYR A 189 14.21 18.37 -1.00
CA TYR A 189 13.33 19.54 -0.96
C TYR A 189 12.32 19.53 0.20
N CYS A 190 12.04 18.37 0.82
CA CYS A 190 11.14 18.31 1.96
C CYS A 190 11.89 18.59 3.26
N ARG A 191 11.45 19.59 4.03
CA ARG A 191 12.03 19.95 5.34
C ARG A 191 11.18 19.54 6.53
N GLY A 192 10.06 18.86 6.28
CA GLY A 192 9.16 18.36 7.32
C GLY A 192 8.65 16.97 6.96
N THR A 193 7.61 16.52 7.63
CA THR A 193 6.98 15.22 7.35
C THR A 193 6.30 15.25 5.99
N ALA A 194 6.68 14.31 5.13
CA ALA A 194 6.03 14.04 3.88
C ALA A 194 5.11 12.82 4.05
N PHE A 195 3.85 13.00 3.70
CA PHE A 195 2.86 11.92 3.71
C PHE A 195 2.62 11.49 2.27
N VAL A 196 2.67 10.18 2.05
CA VAL A 196 2.50 9.57 0.74
C VAL A 196 1.33 8.61 0.81
N VAL A 197 0.49 8.66 -0.21
CA VAL A 197 -0.60 7.71 -0.41
C VAL A 197 -0.40 7.09 -1.78
N THR A 198 -0.16 5.79 -1.83
CA THR A 198 -0.13 5.05 -3.09
C THR A 198 -1.39 4.21 -3.16
N GLY A 199 -2.14 4.35 -4.25
CA GLY A 199 -3.40 3.64 -4.43
C GLY A 199 -3.55 3.06 -5.82
N VAL A 200 -4.52 2.17 -5.96
CA VAL A 200 -4.79 1.41 -7.17
C VAL A 200 -6.25 1.51 -7.57
N THR A 201 -6.53 1.25 -8.84
CA THR A 201 -7.89 0.95 -9.28
C THR A 201 -7.89 -0.33 -10.10
N THR A 202 -9.01 -1.04 -10.11
CA THR A 202 -9.18 -2.34 -10.78
C THR A 202 -10.27 -2.25 -11.84
N SER A 203 -10.23 -3.15 -12.83
CA SER A 203 -11.27 -3.29 -13.87
C SER A 203 -12.01 -4.63 -13.82
N GLY A 204 -11.86 -5.39 -12.73
CA GLY A 204 -12.44 -6.74 -12.58
C GLY A 204 -11.56 -7.89 -13.07
N ASN A 205 -10.34 -7.63 -13.58
CA ASN A 205 -9.38 -8.70 -13.88
C ASN A 205 -8.80 -9.27 -12.58
N THR A 206 -8.55 -10.58 -12.55
CA THR A 206 -8.05 -11.32 -11.39
C THR A 206 -6.98 -12.31 -11.79
N ILE A 207 -6.06 -12.61 -10.87
CA ILE A 207 -5.25 -13.83 -10.93
C ILE A 207 -6.14 -14.98 -10.50
N HIS A 208 -6.18 -16.01 -11.34
CA HIS A 208 -6.90 -17.25 -11.05
C HIS A 208 -5.95 -18.30 -10.49
N ARG A 209 -6.42 -19.02 -9.48
CA ARG A 209 -5.72 -20.21 -8.95
C ARG A 209 -6.73 -21.34 -8.81
N HIS A 210 -6.46 -22.47 -9.44
CA HIS A 210 -7.42 -23.59 -9.52
C HIS A 210 -8.81 -23.17 -10.05
N ASN A 211 -8.86 -22.31 -11.07
CA ASN A 211 -10.08 -21.74 -11.66
C ASN A 211 -10.96 -20.92 -10.70
N ILE A 212 -10.38 -20.40 -9.61
CA ILE A 212 -11.05 -19.52 -8.66
C ILE A 212 -10.39 -18.14 -8.74
N ASP A 213 -11.19 -17.08 -8.72
CA ASP A 213 -10.73 -15.71 -8.56
C ASP A 213 -10.05 -15.53 -7.20
N ARG A 214 -8.79 -15.10 -7.21
CA ARG A 214 -8.01 -14.90 -5.98
C ARG A 214 -7.67 -13.44 -5.77
N VAL A 215 -6.82 -12.89 -6.64
CA VAL A 215 -6.21 -11.58 -6.41
C VAL A 215 -6.55 -10.66 -7.55
N ALA A 216 -7.21 -9.54 -7.27
CA ALA A 216 -7.54 -8.55 -8.27
C ALA A 216 -6.27 -7.91 -8.87
N VAL A 217 -6.29 -7.67 -10.18
CA VAL A 217 -5.19 -7.08 -10.93
C VAL A 217 -5.51 -5.59 -11.18
N PRO A 218 -4.69 -4.67 -10.67
CA PRO A 218 -4.85 -3.24 -10.94
C PRO A 218 -4.71 -2.88 -12.42
N ILE A 219 -5.41 -1.81 -12.82
CA ILE A 219 -5.25 -1.14 -14.12
C ILE A 219 -4.48 0.18 -14.02
N TYR A 220 -4.54 0.84 -12.86
CA TYR A 220 -3.86 2.09 -12.60
C TYR A 220 -3.18 2.06 -11.25
N LEU A 221 -2.01 2.69 -11.19
CA LEU A 221 -1.28 2.94 -9.97
C LEU A 221 -1.04 4.45 -9.85
N CYS A 222 -1.40 5.01 -8.70
CA CYS A 222 -1.26 6.44 -8.43
C CYS A 222 -0.54 6.68 -7.11
N SER A 223 0.34 7.68 -7.08
CA SER A 223 0.94 8.18 -5.84
C SER A 223 0.58 9.64 -5.61
N GLY A 224 0.07 9.95 -4.42
CA GLY A 224 -0.26 11.27 -3.94
C GLY A 224 0.67 11.71 -2.82
N LEU A 225 1.17 12.95 -2.92
CA LEU A 225 2.05 13.58 -1.93
C LEU A 225 1.34 14.74 -1.23
N LEU A 226 1.34 14.69 0.11
CA LEU A 226 0.86 15.72 1.02
C LEU A 226 2.03 16.22 1.88
N LEU A 227 2.23 17.54 1.89
CA LEU A 227 3.37 18.19 2.55
C LEU A 227 2.88 19.40 3.32
N HIS A 228 3.44 19.66 4.51
CA HIS A 228 3.12 20.89 5.25
C HIS A 228 3.69 22.15 4.61
N ARG A 229 4.89 22.12 3.99
CA ARG A 229 5.51 23.26 3.31
C ARG A 229 6.47 22.80 2.19
N LEU A 230 6.36 23.39 1.00
CA LEU A 230 7.34 23.30 -0.09
C LEU A 230 8.07 24.65 -0.27
N ARG A 231 9.36 24.65 -0.61
CA ARG A 231 9.99 25.85 -1.20
C ARG A 231 9.47 26.03 -2.64
N PRO A 232 9.25 27.26 -3.13
CA PRO A 232 9.15 27.49 -4.57
C PRO A 232 10.48 27.09 -5.23
N GLN A 233 10.42 26.46 -6.40
CA GLN A 233 11.61 26.32 -7.25
C GLN A 233 12.11 27.73 -7.57
N ARG A 234 13.32 28.09 -7.11
CA ARG A 234 14.05 29.18 -7.74
C ARG A 234 14.52 28.65 -9.08
N ALA A 235 13.88 29.11 -10.16
CA ALA A 235 14.48 29.03 -11.49
C ALA A 235 15.85 29.72 -11.41
N LEU A 236 16.90 28.99 -11.76
CA LEU A 236 18.20 29.54 -12.11
C LEU A 236 18.22 29.76 -13.62
#